data_AF-A0A8E0NDM2-F1
#
_entry.id   AF-A0A8E0NDM2-F1
#
_cell.length_a   1.000
_cell.length_b   1.000
_cell.length_c   1.000
_cell.angle_alpha   90.00
_cell.angle_beta   90.00
_cell.angle_gamma   90.00
#
_symmetry.space_group_name_H-M   'P 1'
#
loop_
_entity.id
_entity.type
_entity.pdbx_description
1 polymer ?
#
loop_
_entity_poly.entity_id
_entity_poly.type
_entity_poly.pdbx_seq_one_letter_code
_entity_poly.pdbx_strand_id
1 'polypeptide(L)'
;MHPKYVPQMAGAEEVMADLPPATGRSRIGLVLNAKGYDRALTTGVDEVNVSVAATDGFGLKNQGLDLKGQAAMLADIVARRHNAAPGDAAPSLSVTISCVWGCPFDGEVSVDQIADLVGRIGALGVDEIALADTIGAGDPWAVTKKVEAARKAAPDAKLRLHFHDTRNTGLANAYAGVEAGVDILDASVGGIGGCPFAPGATGNIGTEDLVYMLHRGGFETGYDLDA
;
A
#
# COMPACT_ATOMS: atom_id res chain seq x y z
N MET A 1 -2.24 14.20 0.68
CA MET A 1 -3.02 14.38 1.93
C MET A 1 -3.41 15.84 2.16
N HIS A 2 -4.50 16.13 2.90
CA HIS A 2 -4.85 17.52 3.27
C HIS A 2 -4.42 17.80 4.72
N PRO A 3 -3.62 18.84 5.01
CA PRO A 3 -3.04 19.11 6.34
C PRO A 3 -4.06 19.20 7.48
N LYS A 4 -5.27 19.68 7.19
CA LYS A 4 -6.39 19.71 8.16
C LYS A 4 -6.69 18.34 8.80
N TYR A 5 -6.57 17.26 8.03
CA TYR A 5 -6.91 15.90 8.49
C TYR A 5 -5.68 15.11 8.91
N VAL A 6 -4.52 15.40 8.33
CA VAL A 6 -3.23 14.77 8.67
C VAL A 6 -2.16 15.85 8.81
N PRO A 7 -2.11 16.56 9.95
CA PRO A 7 -1.18 17.67 10.17
C PRO A 7 0.29 17.28 10.05
N GLN A 8 0.62 16.04 10.40
CA GLN A 8 1.97 15.50 10.33
C GLN A 8 2.51 15.43 8.89
N MET A 9 1.62 15.40 7.89
CA MET A 9 1.95 15.38 6.47
C MET A 9 1.89 16.76 5.81
N ALA A 10 1.80 17.84 6.60
CA ALA A 10 1.99 19.19 6.08
C ALA A 10 3.45 19.35 5.63
N GLY A 11 3.66 20.04 4.52
CA GLY A 11 5.01 20.27 4.00
C GLY A 11 5.57 19.15 3.13
N ALA A 12 4.73 18.22 2.66
CA ALA A 12 5.18 17.03 1.92
C ALA A 12 5.89 17.39 0.60
N GLU A 13 5.44 18.45 -0.07
CA GLU A 13 6.09 18.97 -1.29
C GLU A 13 7.48 19.54 -1.01
N GLU A 14 7.65 20.27 0.11
CA GLU A 14 8.94 20.79 0.56
C GLU A 14 9.91 19.65 0.90
N VAL A 15 9.44 18.63 1.62
CA VAL A 15 10.24 17.42 1.90
C VAL A 15 10.67 16.74 0.60
N MET A 16 9.76 16.60 -0.38
CA MET A 16 10.10 15.99 -1.66
C MET A 16 11.12 16.82 -2.46
N ALA A 17 11.06 18.15 -2.36
CA ALA A 17 12.02 19.05 -3.02
C ALA A 17 13.42 18.99 -2.38
N ASP A 18 13.49 18.84 -1.06
CA ASP A 18 14.75 18.77 -0.31
C ASP A 18 15.41 17.38 -0.36
N LEU A 19 14.68 16.34 -0.78
CA LEU A 19 15.20 14.97 -0.93
C LEU A 19 15.78 14.75 -2.34
N PRO A 20 17.12 14.73 -2.50
CA PRO A 20 17.73 14.56 -3.81
C PRO A 20 17.42 13.17 -4.39
N PRO A 21 17.27 13.04 -5.73
CA PRO A 21 17.19 11.75 -6.37
C PRO A 21 18.42 10.90 -6.05
N ALA A 22 18.21 9.62 -5.75
CA ALA A 22 19.28 8.68 -5.44
C ALA A 22 19.16 7.47 -6.37
N THR A 23 20.25 7.15 -7.08
CA THR A 23 20.28 5.99 -7.98
C THR A 23 19.96 4.71 -7.21
N GLY A 24 19.04 3.91 -7.75
CA GLY A 24 18.60 2.66 -7.13
C GLY A 24 17.57 2.84 -6.00
N ARG A 25 17.04 4.04 -5.77
CA ARG A 25 15.96 4.32 -4.81
C ARG A 25 14.83 5.07 -5.50
N SER A 26 13.59 4.75 -5.15
CA SER A 26 12.39 5.48 -5.57
C SER A 26 11.77 6.21 -4.39
N ARG A 27 11.16 7.37 -4.66
CA ARG A 27 10.38 8.14 -3.71
C ARG A 27 8.90 7.99 -4.06
N ILE A 28 8.13 7.53 -3.09
CA ILE A 28 6.70 7.22 -3.24
C ILE A 28 5.84 8.29 -2.57
N GLY A 29 4.79 8.74 -3.25
CA GLY A 29 3.82 9.72 -2.76
C GLY A 29 2.42 9.14 -2.65
N LEU A 30 1.84 9.15 -1.43
CA LEU A 30 0.47 8.67 -1.19
C LEU A 30 -0.58 9.71 -1.60
N VAL A 31 -1.54 9.27 -2.41
CA VAL A 31 -2.70 10.08 -2.84
C VAL A 31 -4.02 9.39 -2.49
N LEU A 32 -4.99 10.19 -2.04
CA LEU A 32 -6.34 9.73 -1.71
C LEU A 32 -7.39 10.15 -2.74
N ASN A 33 -7.01 10.97 -3.72
CA ASN A 33 -7.92 11.49 -4.75
C ASN A 33 -7.16 12.12 -5.92
N ALA A 34 -7.91 12.43 -6.98
CA ALA A 34 -7.39 13.07 -8.19
C ALA A 34 -6.68 14.41 -7.91
N LYS A 35 -7.15 15.22 -6.95
CA LYS A 35 -6.45 16.46 -6.57
C LYS A 35 -5.09 16.19 -5.92
N GLY A 36 -4.99 15.11 -5.13
CA GLY A 36 -3.72 14.64 -4.58
C GLY A 36 -2.78 14.15 -5.68
N TYR A 37 -3.32 13.45 -6.68
CA TYR A 37 -2.57 13.02 -7.86
C TYR A 37 -2.03 14.22 -8.66
N ASP A 38 -2.88 15.21 -8.96
CA ASP A 38 -2.47 16.43 -9.69
C ASP A 38 -1.36 17.19 -8.94
N ARG A 39 -1.40 17.22 -7.59
CA ARG A 39 -0.32 17.79 -6.76
C ARG A 39 0.97 16.96 -6.81
N ALA A 40 0.86 15.63 -6.80
CA ALA A 40 2.03 14.75 -6.86
C ALA A 40 2.80 14.94 -8.17
N LEU A 41 2.09 15.17 -9.28
CA LEU A 41 2.69 15.43 -10.60
C LEU A 41 3.52 16.72 -10.66
N THR A 42 3.33 17.67 -9.73
CA THR A 42 4.15 18.88 -9.66
C THR A 42 5.41 18.71 -8.81
N THR A 43 5.69 17.49 -8.36
CA THR A 43 6.85 17.16 -7.52
C THR A 43 7.79 16.20 -8.25
N GLY A 44 8.99 15.98 -7.71
CA GLY A 44 9.93 15.00 -8.23
C GLY A 44 9.63 13.56 -7.81
N VAL A 45 8.38 13.20 -7.52
CA VAL A 45 8.02 11.85 -7.07
C VAL A 45 8.28 10.81 -8.16
N ASP A 46 8.79 9.64 -7.79
CA ASP A 46 9.08 8.56 -8.73
C ASP A 46 7.89 7.59 -8.88
N GLU A 47 7.11 7.43 -7.80
CA GLU A 47 5.93 6.57 -7.73
C GLU A 47 4.75 7.29 -7.03
N VAL A 48 3.55 7.19 -7.60
CA VAL A 48 2.32 7.61 -6.93
C VAL A 48 1.54 6.38 -6.46
N ASN A 49 1.25 6.33 -5.16
CA ASN A 49 0.46 5.27 -4.55
C ASN A 49 -0.96 5.76 -4.27
N VAL A 50 -1.94 5.18 -4.95
CA VAL A 50 -3.36 5.51 -4.75
C VAL A 50 -3.94 4.61 -3.66
N SER A 51 -4.49 5.20 -2.61
CA SER A 51 -5.14 4.42 -1.55
C SER A 51 -6.61 4.16 -1.86
N VAL A 52 -7.03 2.89 -1.77
CA VAL A 52 -8.43 2.45 -1.80
C VAL A 52 -8.69 1.54 -0.60
N ALA A 53 -9.96 1.31 -0.27
CA ALA A 53 -10.40 0.44 0.80
C ALA A 53 -11.08 -0.80 0.24
N ALA A 54 -10.96 -1.94 0.93
CA ALA A 54 -11.67 -3.16 0.57
C ALA A 54 -13.16 -3.16 0.98
N THR A 55 -13.60 -2.15 1.74
CA THR A 55 -14.97 -2.07 2.26
C THR A 55 -15.55 -0.66 2.21
N ASP A 56 -16.88 -0.56 2.11
CA ASP A 56 -17.60 0.72 2.07
C ASP A 56 -17.49 1.48 3.40
N GLY A 57 -17.64 0.81 4.54
CA GLY A 57 -17.59 1.45 5.85
C GLY A 57 -16.27 2.17 6.10
N PHE A 58 -15.14 1.53 5.76
CA PHE A 58 -13.83 2.16 5.86
C PHE A 58 -13.64 3.25 4.81
N GLY A 59 -13.99 3.00 3.54
CA GLY A 59 -13.85 3.99 2.45
C GLY A 59 -14.61 5.28 2.73
N LEU A 60 -15.85 5.19 3.22
CA LEU A 60 -16.68 6.34 3.55
C LEU A 60 -16.12 7.15 4.72
N LYS A 61 -15.54 6.48 5.73
CA LYS A 61 -14.94 7.16 6.89
C LYS A 61 -13.58 7.78 6.59
N ASN A 62 -12.76 7.10 5.78
CA ASN A 62 -11.39 7.52 5.48
C ASN A 62 -11.33 8.54 4.34
N GLN A 63 -12.13 8.36 3.29
CA GLN A 63 -12.02 9.10 2.02
C GLN A 63 -13.34 9.73 1.57
N GLY A 64 -14.46 9.38 2.21
CA GLY A 64 -15.80 9.84 1.79
C GLY A 64 -16.34 9.14 0.55
N LEU A 65 -15.75 8.01 0.14
CA LEU A 65 -16.13 7.26 -1.06
C LEU A 65 -16.42 5.80 -0.72
N ASP A 66 -17.50 5.27 -1.28
CA ASP A 66 -17.79 3.83 -1.30
C ASP A 66 -16.89 3.12 -2.34
N LEU A 67 -16.97 1.80 -2.43
CA LEU A 67 -16.19 1.00 -3.38
C LEU A 67 -16.39 1.43 -4.84
N LYS A 68 -17.62 1.80 -5.20
CA LYS A 68 -17.95 2.27 -6.55
C LYS A 68 -17.29 3.62 -6.85
N GLY A 69 -17.35 4.56 -5.92
CA GLY A 69 -16.71 5.87 -6.03
C GLY A 69 -15.19 5.76 -6.09
N GLN A 70 -14.60 4.87 -5.28
CA GLN A 70 -13.16 4.59 -5.31
C GLN A 70 -12.72 4.00 -6.66
N ALA A 71 -13.50 3.07 -7.22
CA ALA A 71 -13.22 2.52 -8.55
C ALA A 71 -13.28 3.58 -9.65
N ALA A 72 -14.30 4.46 -9.62
CA ALA A 72 -14.41 5.56 -10.59
C ALA A 72 -13.25 6.56 -10.47
N MET A 73 -12.86 6.89 -9.24
CA MET A 73 -11.71 7.75 -8.96
C MET A 73 -10.40 7.14 -9.47
N LEU A 74 -10.18 5.85 -9.23
CA LEU A 74 -8.98 5.17 -9.69
C LEU A 74 -8.92 5.12 -11.23
N ALA A 75 -10.04 4.82 -11.89
CA ALA A 75 -10.12 4.83 -13.35
C ALA A 75 -9.81 6.22 -13.95
N ASP A 76 -10.28 7.31 -13.31
CA ASP A 76 -9.95 8.68 -13.71
C ASP A 76 -8.44 8.96 -13.57
N ILE A 77 -7.82 8.57 -12.45
CA ILE A 77 -6.37 8.76 -12.24
C ILE A 77 -5.55 7.97 -13.28
N VAL A 78 -5.91 6.72 -13.54
CA VAL A 78 -5.26 5.88 -14.57
C VAL A 78 -5.38 6.51 -15.95
N ALA A 79 -6.59 6.98 -16.32
CA ALA A 79 -6.82 7.65 -17.59
C ALA A 79 -5.97 8.93 -17.73
N ARG A 80 -5.87 9.74 -16.67
CA ARG A 80 -5.01 10.94 -16.66
C ARG A 80 -3.54 10.59 -16.84
N ARG A 81 -3.05 9.52 -16.20
CA ARG A 81 -1.68 9.03 -16.40
C ARG A 81 -1.42 8.67 -17.86
N HIS A 82 -2.32 7.93 -18.50
CA HIS A 82 -2.18 7.57 -19.92
C HIS A 82 -2.19 8.78 -20.85
N ASN A 83 -2.88 9.86 -20.48
CA ASN A 83 -2.95 11.08 -21.25
C ASN A 83 -1.80 12.07 -20.97
N ALA A 84 -0.86 11.73 -20.07
CA ALA A 84 0.32 12.55 -19.84
C ALA A 84 1.18 12.62 -21.12
N ALA A 85 1.78 13.78 -21.38
CA ALA A 85 2.46 14.06 -22.63
C ALA A 85 3.66 13.09 -22.87
N PRO A 86 3.88 12.61 -24.10
CA PRO A 86 5.05 11.79 -24.41
C PRO A 86 6.33 12.60 -24.18
N GLY A 87 7.11 12.25 -23.16
CA GLY A 87 8.40 12.89 -22.85
C GLY A 87 8.58 13.34 -21.40
N ASP A 88 7.48 13.54 -20.66
CA ASP A 88 7.53 13.64 -19.21
C ASP A 88 7.46 12.21 -18.65
N ALA A 89 8.48 11.78 -17.91
CA ALA A 89 8.44 10.49 -17.23
C ALA A 89 7.37 10.56 -16.12
N ALA A 90 6.12 10.27 -16.47
CA ALA A 90 5.04 10.16 -15.49
C ALA A 90 5.44 9.12 -14.44
N PRO A 91 5.23 9.41 -13.14
CA PRO A 91 5.59 8.47 -12.08
C PRO A 91 4.89 7.12 -12.29
N SER A 92 5.52 6.05 -11.80
CA SER A 92 4.85 4.75 -11.74
C SER A 92 3.60 4.87 -10.87
N LEU A 93 2.62 4.00 -11.13
CA LEU A 93 1.35 4.01 -10.41
C LEU A 93 1.17 2.69 -9.68
N SER A 94 1.03 2.76 -8.36
CA SER A 94 0.65 1.63 -7.52
C SER A 94 -0.67 1.92 -6.81
N VAL A 95 -1.35 0.85 -6.40
CA VAL A 95 -2.62 0.95 -5.65
C VAL A 95 -2.52 0.15 -4.36
N THR A 96 -2.80 0.81 -3.23
CA THR A 96 -2.87 0.13 -1.93
C THR A 96 -4.31 -0.10 -1.53
N ILE A 97 -4.67 -1.37 -1.33
CA ILE A 97 -5.98 -1.79 -0.83
C ILE A 97 -5.89 -1.94 0.69
N SER A 98 -6.60 -1.08 1.41
CA SER A 98 -6.74 -1.14 2.88
C SER A 98 -7.78 -2.16 3.31
N CYS A 99 -7.70 -2.61 4.57
CA CYS A 99 -8.64 -3.55 5.20
C CYS A 99 -8.71 -4.93 4.52
N VAL A 100 -7.62 -5.40 3.91
CA VAL A 100 -7.63 -6.68 3.18
C VAL A 100 -7.93 -7.87 4.08
N TRP A 101 -7.46 -7.85 5.33
CA TRP A 101 -7.69 -8.93 6.29
C TRP A 101 -8.83 -8.69 7.27
N GLY A 102 -9.23 -7.43 7.46
CA GLY A 102 -10.37 -7.07 8.29
C GLY A 102 -10.61 -5.57 8.30
N CYS A 103 -11.85 -5.20 8.55
CA CYS A 103 -12.32 -3.83 8.65
C CYS A 103 -12.86 -3.56 10.06
N PRO A 104 -12.50 -2.42 10.70
CA PRO A 104 -13.02 -2.06 12.01
C PRO A 104 -14.53 -1.70 11.99
N PHE A 105 -15.12 -1.53 10.80
CA PHE A 105 -16.53 -1.19 10.62
C PHE A 105 -17.35 -2.35 10.06
N ASP A 106 -16.81 -3.08 9.08
CA ASP A 106 -17.54 -4.08 8.30
C ASP A 106 -17.16 -5.53 8.66
N GLY A 107 -16.15 -5.73 9.51
CA GLY A 107 -15.70 -7.05 9.94
C GLY A 107 -14.76 -7.75 8.96
N GLU A 108 -14.86 -9.07 8.86
CA GLU A 108 -14.00 -9.87 7.99
C GLU A 108 -14.23 -9.59 6.50
N VAL A 109 -13.13 -9.53 5.74
CA VAL A 109 -13.16 -9.41 4.28
C VAL A 109 -12.82 -10.76 3.65
N SER A 110 -13.68 -11.27 2.78
CA SER A 110 -13.54 -12.60 2.19
C SER A 110 -12.45 -12.66 1.12
N VAL A 111 -11.98 -13.87 0.81
CA VAL A 111 -11.03 -14.11 -0.30
C VAL A 111 -11.62 -13.66 -1.64
N ASP A 112 -12.91 -13.95 -1.88
CA ASP A 112 -13.60 -13.60 -3.13
C ASP A 112 -13.71 -12.08 -3.31
N GLN A 113 -13.96 -11.33 -2.22
CA GLN A 113 -13.97 -9.87 -2.26
C GLN A 113 -12.59 -9.30 -2.68
N ILE A 114 -11.51 -9.87 -2.14
CA ILE A 114 -10.15 -9.45 -2.51
C ILE A 114 -9.83 -9.82 -3.95
N ALA A 115 -10.20 -11.03 -4.39
CA ALA A 115 -10.00 -11.45 -5.77
C ALA A 115 -10.73 -10.54 -6.77
N ASP A 116 -11.99 -10.18 -6.50
CA ASP A 116 -12.77 -9.26 -7.35
C ASP A 116 -12.15 -7.86 -7.39
N LEU A 117 -11.77 -7.30 -6.23
CA LEU A 117 -11.15 -5.97 -6.17
C LEU A 117 -9.80 -5.94 -6.90
N VAL A 118 -8.93 -6.92 -6.64
CA VAL A 118 -7.61 -7.03 -7.28
C VAL A 118 -7.77 -7.21 -8.79
N GLY A 119 -8.70 -8.07 -9.24
CA GLY A 119 -8.95 -8.28 -10.67
C GLY A 119 -9.43 -7.01 -11.37
N ARG A 120 -10.32 -6.23 -10.74
CA ARG A 120 -10.78 -4.94 -11.28
C ARG A 120 -9.66 -3.91 -11.36
N ILE A 121 -8.80 -3.83 -10.34
CA ILE A 121 -7.65 -2.92 -10.32
C ILE A 121 -6.63 -3.34 -11.37
N GLY A 122 -6.32 -4.64 -11.46
CA GLY A 122 -5.40 -5.18 -12.47
C GLY A 122 -5.88 -4.94 -13.90
N ALA A 123 -7.19 -5.02 -14.15
CA ALA A 123 -7.78 -4.71 -15.46
C ALA A 123 -7.62 -3.24 -15.89
N LEU A 124 -7.28 -2.33 -14.97
CA LEU A 124 -6.93 -0.95 -15.29
C LEU A 124 -5.47 -0.79 -15.74
N GLY A 125 -4.63 -1.84 -15.68
CA GLY A 125 -3.23 -1.78 -16.09
C GLY A 125 -2.31 -1.11 -15.06
N VAL A 126 -2.64 -1.24 -13.77
CA VAL A 126 -1.78 -0.78 -12.67
C VAL A 126 -0.56 -1.70 -12.54
N ASP A 127 0.62 -1.10 -12.38
CA ASP A 127 1.90 -1.83 -12.35
C ASP A 127 2.05 -2.70 -11.08
N GLU A 128 1.54 -2.21 -9.95
CA GLU A 128 1.67 -2.86 -8.65
C GLU A 128 0.46 -2.64 -7.73
N ILE A 129 0.05 -3.71 -7.03
CA ILE A 129 -1.07 -3.71 -6.10
C ILE A 129 -0.58 -4.13 -4.71
N ALA A 130 -0.70 -3.23 -3.74
CA ALA A 130 -0.38 -3.50 -2.34
C ALA A 130 -1.62 -3.98 -1.58
N LEU A 131 -1.47 -5.08 -0.84
CA LEU A 131 -2.49 -5.60 0.07
C LEU A 131 -2.13 -5.21 1.50
N ALA A 132 -2.97 -4.39 2.13
CA ALA A 132 -2.69 -3.83 3.45
C ALA A 132 -3.60 -4.40 4.56
N ASP A 133 -2.95 -4.89 5.62
CA ASP A 133 -3.57 -5.25 6.90
C ASP A 133 -3.65 -4.03 7.83
N THR A 134 -4.54 -3.10 7.47
CA THR A 134 -4.65 -1.77 8.08
C THR A 134 -4.86 -1.78 9.61
N ILE A 135 -5.43 -2.85 10.15
CA ILE A 135 -5.74 -2.96 11.58
C ILE A 135 -4.97 -4.08 12.29
N GLY A 136 -4.04 -4.74 11.59
CA GLY A 136 -3.31 -5.90 12.13
C GLY A 136 -4.24 -7.05 12.53
N ALA A 137 -5.21 -7.38 11.67
CA ALA A 137 -6.18 -8.45 11.88
C ALA A 137 -5.84 -9.74 11.10
N GLY A 138 -4.84 -9.69 10.23
CA GLY A 138 -4.40 -10.83 9.44
C GLY A 138 -3.72 -11.91 10.28
N ASP A 139 -3.88 -13.13 9.81
CA ASP A 139 -3.18 -14.32 10.27
C ASP A 139 -2.48 -15.00 9.07
N PRO A 140 -1.40 -15.77 9.29
CA PRO A 140 -0.59 -16.30 8.21
C PRO A 140 -1.35 -17.27 7.29
N TRP A 141 -2.35 -17.98 7.81
CA TRP A 141 -3.16 -18.91 6.99
C TRP A 141 -4.10 -18.16 6.05
N ALA A 142 -4.68 -17.05 6.49
CA ALA A 142 -5.50 -16.17 5.64
C ALA A 142 -4.66 -15.39 4.64
N VAL A 143 -3.43 -15.00 4.99
CA VAL A 143 -2.47 -14.35 4.07
C VAL A 143 -2.23 -15.21 2.85
N THR A 144 -1.81 -16.47 3.02
CA THR A 144 -1.54 -17.37 1.88
C THR A 144 -2.73 -17.44 0.92
N LYS A 145 -3.94 -17.68 1.45
CA LYS A 145 -5.16 -17.79 0.63
C LYS A 145 -5.47 -16.51 -0.17
N LYS A 146 -5.35 -15.34 0.46
CA LYS A 146 -5.66 -14.06 -0.19
C LYS A 146 -4.59 -13.66 -1.20
N VAL A 147 -3.32 -13.94 -0.92
CA VAL A 147 -2.22 -13.71 -1.86
C VAL A 147 -2.38 -14.59 -3.10
N GLU A 148 -2.62 -15.89 -2.93
CA GLU A 148 -2.84 -16.80 -4.07
C GLU A 148 -4.01 -16.36 -4.95
N ALA A 149 -5.13 -15.95 -4.34
CA ALA A 149 -6.29 -15.44 -5.05
C ALA A 149 -5.99 -14.12 -5.79
N ALA A 150 -5.26 -13.20 -5.15
CA ALA A 150 -4.85 -11.93 -5.76
C ALA A 150 -3.93 -12.15 -6.97
N ARG A 151 -2.93 -13.04 -6.86
CA ARG A 151 -2.03 -13.38 -7.98
C ARG A 151 -2.79 -13.98 -9.16
N LYS A 152 -3.81 -14.80 -8.90
CA LYS A 152 -4.67 -15.35 -9.95
C LYS A 152 -5.55 -14.28 -10.60
N ALA A 153 -6.02 -13.31 -9.83
CA ALA A 153 -6.92 -12.27 -10.31
C ALA A 153 -6.23 -11.19 -11.14
N ALA A 154 -4.97 -10.87 -10.84
CA ALA A 154 -4.15 -9.90 -11.57
C ALA A 154 -2.74 -10.47 -11.83
N PRO A 155 -2.59 -11.42 -12.77
CA PRO A 155 -1.33 -12.15 -12.98
C PRO A 155 -0.17 -11.28 -13.48
N ASP A 156 -0.47 -10.15 -14.12
CA ASP A 156 0.53 -9.22 -14.66
C ASP A 156 0.94 -8.13 -13.67
N ALA A 157 0.19 -7.94 -12.58
CA ALA A 157 0.48 -6.94 -11.56
C ALA A 157 1.45 -7.51 -10.52
N LYS A 158 2.45 -6.71 -10.13
CA LYS A 158 3.27 -7.03 -8.95
C LYS A 158 2.42 -6.93 -7.70
N LEU A 159 2.65 -7.80 -6.72
CA LEU A 159 2.01 -7.71 -5.41
C LEU A 159 2.99 -7.16 -4.39
N ARG A 160 2.49 -6.24 -3.57
CA ARG A 160 3.16 -5.72 -2.38
C ARG A 160 2.36 -6.10 -1.15
N LEU A 161 3.02 -6.38 -0.03
CA LEU A 161 2.35 -6.68 1.24
C LEU A 161 2.69 -5.62 2.28
N HIS A 162 1.65 -5.17 2.98
CA HIS A 162 1.76 -4.15 4.01
C HIS A 162 1.08 -4.65 5.29
N PHE A 163 1.89 -4.96 6.31
CA PHE A 163 1.38 -5.53 7.56
C PHE A 163 1.58 -4.58 8.75
N HIS A 164 0.51 -4.40 9.51
CA HIS A 164 0.60 -3.87 10.86
C HIS A 164 0.81 -5.00 11.88
N ASP A 165 1.51 -4.71 12.96
CA ASP A 165 1.85 -5.68 14.00
C ASP A 165 0.98 -5.55 15.27
N THR A 166 -0.23 -4.99 15.14
CA THR A 166 -1.19 -4.74 16.24
C THR A 166 -1.45 -5.96 17.13
N ARG A 167 -1.36 -7.17 16.57
CA ARG A 167 -1.60 -8.44 17.27
C ARG A 167 -0.39 -9.37 17.28
N ASN A 168 0.81 -8.83 17.02
CA ASN A 168 2.06 -9.58 16.91
C ASN A 168 2.02 -10.71 15.85
N THR A 169 1.23 -10.52 14.79
CA THR A 169 1.13 -11.45 13.67
C THR A 169 1.82 -10.95 12.42
N GLY A 170 2.29 -9.69 12.39
CA GLY A 170 2.77 -9.02 11.19
C GLY A 170 3.99 -9.70 10.55
N LEU A 171 4.99 -10.12 11.35
CA LEU A 171 6.15 -10.85 10.82
C LEU A 171 5.80 -12.26 10.34
N ALA A 172 4.87 -12.95 11.03
CA ALA A 172 4.37 -14.24 10.57
C ALA A 172 3.59 -14.11 9.26
N ASN A 173 2.83 -13.02 9.10
CA ASN A 173 2.13 -12.68 7.88
C ASN A 173 3.10 -12.35 6.74
N ALA A 174 4.18 -11.60 7.02
CA ALA A 174 5.26 -11.35 6.07
C ALA A 174 5.89 -12.66 5.58
N TYR A 175 6.24 -13.57 6.50
CA TYR A 175 6.72 -14.92 6.16
C TYR A 175 5.76 -15.66 5.24
N ALA A 176 4.46 -15.71 5.59
CA ALA A 176 3.46 -16.40 4.78
C ALA A 176 3.30 -15.77 3.38
N GLY A 177 3.48 -14.46 3.27
CA GLY A 177 3.50 -13.73 2.00
C GLY A 177 4.69 -14.09 1.12
N VAL A 178 5.89 -14.16 1.71
CA VAL A 178 7.11 -14.58 1.03
C VAL A 178 7.01 -16.02 0.52
N GLU A 179 6.50 -16.93 1.36
CA GLU A 179 6.27 -18.33 0.97
C GLU A 179 5.23 -18.47 -0.15
N ALA A 180 4.27 -17.54 -0.22
CA ALA A 180 3.30 -17.44 -1.31
C ALA A 180 3.86 -16.75 -2.57
N GLY A 181 5.15 -16.40 -2.58
CA GLY A 181 5.89 -15.86 -3.72
C GLY A 181 5.83 -14.35 -3.88
N VAL A 182 5.55 -13.59 -2.81
CA VAL A 182 5.67 -12.12 -2.82
C VAL A 182 7.07 -11.69 -2.39
N ASP A 183 7.66 -10.75 -3.13
CA ASP A 183 9.01 -10.23 -2.92
C ASP A 183 9.05 -8.72 -2.61
N ILE A 184 7.89 -8.06 -2.48
CA ILE A 184 7.76 -6.64 -2.13
C ILE A 184 6.98 -6.51 -0.81
N LEU A 185 7.64 -6.00 0.22
CA LEU A 185 7.11 -5.88 1.57
C LEU A 185 7.33 -4.46 2.09
N ASP A 186 6.26 -3.83 2.59
CA ASP A 186 6.35 -2.57 3.33
C ASP A 186 6.69 -2.84 4.80
N ALA A 187 7.55 -1.99 5.35
CA ALA A 187 7.87 -1.92 6.77
C ALA A 187 8.15 -0.47 7.17
N SER A 188 8.30 -0.21 8.46
CA SER A 188 8.66 1.11 8.97
C SER A 188 9.84 1.03 9.93
N VAL A 189 10.77 1.97 9.84
CA VAL A 189 11.94 2.05 10.73
C VAL A 189 11.44 2.18 12.17
N GLY A 190 11.95 1.35 13.08
CA GLY A 190 11.53 1.26 14.47
C GLY A 190 10.07 0.85 14.67
N GLY A 191 9.40 0.31 13.64
CA GLY A 191 7.98 -0.04 13.69
C GLY A 191 7.04 1.18 13.75
N ILE A 192 7.53 2.39 13.41
CA ILE A 192 6.76 3.62 13.54
C ILE A 192 5.48 3.53 12.69
N GLY A 193 4.35 3.89 13.30
CA GLY A 193 3.09 4.00 12.58
C GLY A 193 1.91 3.82 13.52
N GLY A 194 0.79 3.45 12.91
CA GLY A 194 -0.48 3.28 13.60
C GLY A 194 -1.60 3.94 12.82
N CYS A 195 -2.73 3.25 12.73
CA CYS A 195 -3.91 3.82 12.11
C CYS A 195 -4.63 4.70 13.15
N PRO A 196 -4.85 6.02 12.90
CA PRO A 196 -5.56 6.88 13.84
C PRO A 196 -7.02 6.44 14.06
N PHE A 197 -7.55 5.61 13.16
CA PHE A 197 -8.89 5.02 13.26
C PHE A 197 -8.94 3.70 14.04
N ALA A 198 -7.80 3.18 14.53
CA ALA A 198 -7.71 1.96 15.33
C ALA A 198 -6.96 2.23 16.67
N PRO A 199 -7.68 2.59 17.74
CA PRO A 199 -7.08 2.85 19.05
C PRO A 199 -6.31 1.61 19.56
N GLY A 200 -5.01 1.78 19.83
CA GLY A 200 -4.15 0.70 20.37
C GLY A 200 -3.40 -0.13 19.31
N ALA A 201 -3.45 0.25 18.03
CA ALA A 201 -2.57 -0.34 17.02
C ALA A 201 -1.09 0.01 17.31
N THR A 202 -0.24 -1.02 17.50
CA THR A 202 1.20 -0.86 17.77
C THR A 202 1.97 -0.28 16.60
N GLY A 203 1.46 -0.40 15.37
CA GLY A 203 2.01 0.23 14.17
C GLY A 203 2.31 -0.76 13.06
N ASN A 204 3.29 -0.43 12.23
CA ASN A 204 3.82 -1.27 11.16
C ASN A 204 4.75 -2.35 11.73
N ILE A 205 5.02 -3.41 10.96
CA ILE A 205 6.19 -4.26 11.25
C ILE A 205 7.48 -3.42 11.20
N GLY A 206 8.42 -3.72 12.11
CA GLY A 206 9.73 -3.08 12.15
C GLY A 206 10.57 -3.45 10.93
N THR A 207 11.24 -2.47 10.32
CA THR A 207 12.15 -2.72 9.19
C THR A 207 13.32 -3.59 9.62
N GLU A 208 13.85 -3.33 10.80
CA GLU A 208 14.97 -4.03 11.42
C GLU A 208 14.60 -5.51 11.66
N ASP A 209 13.41 -5.76 12.21
CA ASP A 209 12.92 -7.11 12.48
C ASP A 209 12.64 -7.89 11.19
N LEU A 210 12.05 -7.23 10.19
CA LEU A 210 11.78 -7.84 8.89
C LEU A 210 13.09 -8.19 8.17
N VAL A 211 14.04 -7.24 8.10
CA VAL A 211 15.34 -7.45 7.45
C VAL A 211 16.12 -8.54 8.17
N TYR A 212 16.15 -8.53 9.51
CA TYR A 212 16.76 -9.60 10.29
C TYR A 212 16.15 -10.96 9.95
N MET A 213 14.82 -11.09 9.95
CA MET A 213 14.13 -12.33 9.62
C MET A 213 14.48 -12.81 8.20
N LEU A 214 14.45 -11.92 7.20
CA LEU A 214 14.75 -12.24 5.81
C LEU A 214 16.21 -12.66 5.61
N HIS A 215 17.17 -11.94 6.21
CA HIS A 215 18.59 -12.32 6.18
C HIS A 215 18.82 -13.70 6.80
N ARG A 216 18.17 -14.00 7.94
CA ARG A 216 18.24 -15.32 8.60
C ARG A 216 17.61 -16.42 7.74
N GLY A 217 16.62 -16.07 6.92
CA GLY A 217 16.01 -16.94 5.90
C GLY A 217 16.86 -17.12 4.64
N GLY A 218 17.97 -16.40 4.50
CA GLY A 218 18.87 -16.46 3.34
C GLY A 218 18.47 -15.55 2.17
N PHE A 219 17.57 -14.60 2.40
CA PHE A 219 17.17 -13.61 1.38
C PHE A 219 18.12 -12.41 1.38
N GLU A 220 18.41 -11.91 0.19
CA GLU A 220 19.13 -10.65 0.00
C GLU A 220 18.12 -9.49 -0.04
N THR A 221 18.30 -8.48 0.82
CA THR A 221 17.40 -7.32 0.90
C THR A 221 18.05 -6.01 0.44
N GLY A 222 19.38 -5.95 0.38
CA GLY A 222 20.13 -4.72 0.10
C GLY A 222 20.17 -3.71 1.27
N TYR A 223 19.61 -4.05 2.43
CA TYR A 223 19.68 -3.24 3.64
C TYR A 223 20.87 -3.64 4.51
N ASP A 224 21.51 -2.64 5.11
CA ASP A 224 22.48 -2.77 6.20
C ASP A 224 21.73 -2.59 7.52
N LEU A 225 21.81 -3.58 8.42
CA LEU A 225 21.11 -3.55 9.71
C LEU A 225 21.81 -2.66 10.75
N ASP A 226 23.11 -2.39 10.58
CA ASP A 226 23.90 -1.62 11.55
C ASP A 226 23.88 -0.11 11.26
N ALA A 227 23.43 0.31 10.07
CA ALA A 227 23.42 1.70 9.58
C ALA A 227 22.20 2.51 10.08
#